data_AF-A0A8J3C901-F1
#
_entry.id   AF-A0A8J3C901-F1
#
_cell.length_a   1.000
_cell.length_b   1.000
_cell.length_c   1.000
_cell.angle_alpha   90.00
_cell.angle_beta   90.00
_cell.angle_gamma   90.00
#
_symmetry.space_group_name_H-M   'P 1'
#
loop_
_entity.id
_entity.type
_entity.pdbx_description
1 polymer ?
#
loop_
_entity_poly.entity_id
_entity_poly.type
_entity_poly.pdbx_seq_one_letter_code
_entity_poly.pdbx_strand_id
1 'polypeptide(L)'
;MSKKYDEHAAVFGVTGNRNKQNLARFEAAMRQHMLDPETKIYRFNYRHQGSAIGFIKPGIKKADPSKMVMLRSDGTFWSAWNLKEKQFLSIIQKGFLWG
;
A
#
# COMPACT_ATOMS: atom_id res chain seq x y z
N MET A 1 4.10 -3.85 -13.50
CA MET A 1 4.72 -2.83 -12.63
C MET A 1 4.81 -1.43 -13.22
N SER A 2 4.91 -1.21 -14.54
CA SER A 2 5.28 0.12 -15.06
C SER A 2 4.28 1.25 -14.73
N LYS A 3 2.97 1.06 -14.97
CA LYS A 3 1.93 2.06 -14.62
C LYS A 3 1.82 2.28 -13.11
N LYS A 4 2.06 1.22 -12.34
CA LYS A 4 1.98 1.23 -10.88
C LYS A 4 3.12 2.00 -10.21
N TYR A 5 4.29 2.04 -10.84
CA TYR A 5 5.36 2.94 -10.42
C TYR A 5 4.91 4.39 -10.54
N ASP A 6 4.40 4.79 -11.70
CA ASP A 6 4.00 6.17 -11.97
C ASP A 6 2.89 6.66 -11.02
N GLU A 7 2.01 5.76 -10.57
CA GLU A 7 0.91 6.06 -9.65
C GLU A 7 1.29 6.04 -8.16
N HIS A 8 2.28 5.25 -7.75
CA HIS A 8 2.46 4.89 -6.33
C HIS A 8 3.88 5.03 -5.79
N ALA A 9 4.90 5.22 -6.63
CA ALA A 9 6.29 5.30 -6.18
C ALA A 9 6.52 6.45 -5.18
N ALA A 10 5.83 7.58 -5.38
CA ALA A 10 5.89 8.74 -4.50
C ALA A 10 5.42 8.45 -3.06
N VAL A 11 4.52 7.48 -2.86
CA VAL A 11 4.09 7.03 -1.52
C VAL A 11 5.28 6.51 -0.68
N PHE A 12 6.30 5.99 -1.36
CA PHE A 12 7.53 5.46 -0.77
C PHE A 12 8.71 6.42 -0.93
N GLY A 13 8.47 7.68 -1.32
CA GLY A 13 9.53 8.67 -1.51
C GLY A 13 10.39 8.44 -2.75
N VAL A 14 10.00 7.53 -3.64
CA VAL A 14 10.72 7.31 -4.90
C VAL A 14 10.15 8.27 -5.95
N THR A 15 10.96 9.26 -6.32
CA THR A 15 10.58 10.31 -7.28
C THR A 15 11.45 10.25 -8.54
N GLY A 16 11.00 10.94 -9.59
CA GLY A 16 11.67 11.00 -10.88
C GLY A 16 11.20 9.92 -11.88
N ASN A 17 11.79 9.98 -13.07
CA ASN A 17 11.33 9.20 -14.22
C ASN A 17 11.44 7.69 -13.99
N ARG A 18 10.51 6.96 -14.61
CA ARG A 18 10.50 5.50 -14.61
C ARG A 18 11.71 4.96 -15.39
N ASN A 19 12.64 4.37 -14.66
CA ASN A 19 13.81 3.68 -15.21
C ASN A 19 14.13 2.43 -14.37
N LYS A 20 15.08 1.60 -14.82
CA LYS A 20 15.44 0.35 -14.14
C LYS A 20 15.84 0.57 -12.67
N GLN A 21 16.59 1.63 -12.39
CA GLN A 21 17.07 1.96 -11.04
C GLN A 21 15.91 2.34 -10.10
N ASN A 22 15.00 3.19 -10.58
CA ASN A 22 13.87 3.66 -9.78
C ASN A 22 12.81 2.58 -9.57
N LEU A 23 12.60 1.69 -10.55
CA LEU A 23 11.75 0.51 -10.37
C LEU A 23 12.30 -0.41 -9.27
N ALA A 24 13.61 -0.66 -9.26
CA ALA A 24 14.25 -1.46 -8.21
C ALA A 24 14.15 -0.80 -6.84
N ARG A 25 14.32 0.53 -6.75
CA ARG A 25 14.13 1.30 -5.51
C ARG A 25 12.70 1.21 -4.99
N PHE A 26 11.70 1.34 -5.87
CA PHE A 26 10.30 1.21 -5.49
C PHE A 26 9.99 -0.19 -4.97
N GLU A 27 10.48 -1.23 -5.64
CA GLU A 27 10.30 -2.61 -5.21
C GLU A 27 10.96 -2.89 -3.85
N ALA A 28 12.19 -2.41 -3.66
CA ALA A 28 12.89 -2.52 -2.38
C ALA A 28 12.15 -1.78 -1.25
N ALA A 29 11.64 -0.57 -1.51
CA ALA A 29 10.90 0.20 -0.53
C ALA A 29 9.57 -0.47 -0.13
N MET A 30 8.87 -1.08 -1.08
CA MET A 30 7.68 -1.88 -0.77
C MET A 30 8.02 -3.10 0.07
N ARG A 31 9.10 -3.83 -0.26
CA ARG A 31 9.56 -4.97 0.55
C ARG A 31 9.91 -4.56 1.96
N GLN A 32 10.68 -3.48 2.11
CA GLN A 32 11.03 -2.93 3.41
C GLN A 32 9.78 -2.56 4.23
N HIS A 33 8.79 -1.91 3.60
CA HIS A 33 7.52 -1.61 4.25
C HIS A 33 6.79 -2.87 4.71
N MET A 34 6.71 -3.91 3.87
CA MET A 34 6.05 -5.17 4.23
C MET A 34 6.75 -5.94 5.36
N LEU A 35 8.07 -5.74 5.52
CA LEU A 35 8.89 -6.38 6.56
C LEU A 35 9.04 -5.54 7.84
N ASP A 36 8.55 -4.30 7.85
CA ASP A 36 8.60 -3.43 9.01
C ASP A 36 7.78 -4.07 10.17
N PRO A 37 8.33 -4.16 11.40
CA PRO A 37 7.66 -4.83 12.52
C PRO A 37 6.34 -4.18 12.94
N GLU A 38 6.15 -2.89 12.61
CA GLU A 38 4.93 -2.14 12.86
C GLU A 38 3.88 -2.37 11.75
N THR A 39 4.29 -2.90 10.59
CA THR A 39 3.37 -3.27 9.52
C THR A 39 2.58 -4.53 9.91
N LYS A 40 1.26 -4.44 9.79
CA LYS A 40 0.32 -5.55 10.03
C LYS A 40 -0.40 -5.94 8.76
N ILE A 41 -0.83 -7.20 8.71
CA ILE A 41 -1.53 -7.78 7.56
C ILE A 41 -3.04 -7.71 7.82
N TYR A 42 -3.77 -7.15 6.86
CA TYR A 42 -5.22 -7.08 6.86
C TYR A 42 -5.79 -7.69 5.59
N ARG A 43 -6.91 -8.40 5.71
CA ARG A 43 -7.68 -8.91 4.55
C ARG A 43 -8.96 -8.12 4.43
N PHE A 44 -9.24 -7.58 3.25
CA PHE A 44 -10.43 -6.76 3.02
C PHE A 44 -10.89 -6.83 1.56
N ASN A 45 -12.14 -6.46 1.28
CA ASN A 45 -12.64 -6.29 -0.06
C ASN A 45 -12.24 -4.92 -0.62
N TYR A 46 -11.58 -4.90 -1.78
CA TYR A 46 -11.18 -3.66 -2.44
C TYR A 46 -12.22 -3.22 -3.47
N ARG A 47 -13.11 -2.28 -3.12
CA ARG A 47 -14.10 -1.67 -4.03
C ARG A 47 -14.89 -2.68 -4.89
N HIS A 48 -15.30 -3.81 -4.29
CA HIS A 48 -15.96 -4.94 -4.97
C HIS A 48 -15.14 -5.65 -6.05
N GLN A 49 -13.84 -5.37 -6.17
CA GLN A 49 -12.96 -6.01 -7.15
C GLN A 49 -12.38 -7.35 -6.65
N GLY A 50 -12.65 -7.71 -5.40
CA GLY A 50 -12.23 -8.96 -4.78
C GLY A 50 -11.47 -8.75 -3.47
N SER A 51 -10.95 -9.86 -2.94
CA SER A 51 -10.17 -9.88 -1.70
C SER A 51 -8.75 -9.37 -1.94
N ALA A 52 -8.33 -8.43 -1.10
CA ALA A 52 -6.99 -7.86 -1.07
C ALA A 52 -6.29 -8.20 0.23
N ILE A 53 -4.97 -8.33 0.17
CA ILE A 53 -4.08 -8.48 1.32
C ILE A 53 -3.31 -7.17 1.47
N GLY A 54 -3.63 -6.38 2.49
CA GLY A 54 -2.95 -5.12 2.78
C GLY A 54 -1.90 -5.29 3.88
N PHE A 55 -0.67 -4.91 3.56
CA PHE A 55 0.42 -4.70 4.51
C PHE A 55 0.39 -3.22 4.92
N ILE A 56 -0.17 -2.94 6.09
CA ILE A 56 -0.46 -1.58 6.54
C ILE A 56 0.37 -1.26 7.77
N LYS A 57 1.17 -0.19 7.67
CA LYS A 57 1.80 0.45 8.83
C LYS A 57 0.85 1.51 9.35
N PRO A 58 0.29 1.37 10.57
CA PRO A 58 -0.63 2.36 11.11
C PRO A 58 0.06 3.71 11.31
N GLY A 59 -0.54 4.75 10.76
CA GLY A 59 -0.14 6.13 11.01
C GLY A 59 -0.69 6.59 12.35
N ILE A 60 0.18 7.01 13.26
CA ILE A 60 -0.22 7.43 14.62
C ILE A 60 -0.71 8.88 14.68
N LYS A 61 -0.49 9.68 13.63
CA LYS A 61 -0.78 11.12 13.60
C LYS A 61 -1.31 11.54 12.23
N LYS A 62 -2.08 12.62 12.19
CA LYS A 62 -2.65 13.18 10.94
C LYS A 62 -1.59 13.56 9.89
N ALA A 63 -0.37 13.90 10.33
CA ALA A 63 0.78 14.21 9.47
C ALA A 63 1.50 12.96 8.91
N ASP A 64 1.21 11.78 9.46
CA ASP A 64 1.79 10.50 9.04
C ASP A 64 0.67 9.51 8.73
N PRO A 65 0.15 9.50 7.49
CA PRO A 65 -0.97 8.64 7.12
C PRO A 65 -0.57 7.16 7.13
N SER A 66 -1.53 6.27 7.42
CA SER A 66 -1.27 4.83 7.38
C SER A 66 -0.87 4.40 5.98
N LYS A 67 0.37 3.93 5.81
CA LYS A 67 0.91 3.53 4.51
C LYS A 67 0.58 2.07 4.23
N MET A 68 0.17 1.77 3.00
CA MET A 68 -0.25 0.44 2.58
C MET A 68 0.46 -0.04 1.31
N VAL A 69 0.94 -1.28 1.34
CA VAL A 69 1.15 -2.12 0.14
C VAL A 69 0.00 -3.11 0.05
N MET A 70 -0.65 -3.21 -1.11
CA MET A 70 -1.80 -4.07 -1.34
C MET A 70 -1.47 -5.12 -2.39
N LEU A 71 -1.65 -6.39 -2.03
CA LEU A 71 -1.46 -7.53 -2.90
C LEU A 71 -2.80 -8.19 -3.24
N ARG A 72 -2.84 -8.89 -4.38
CA ARG A 72 -3.86 -9.90 -4.68
C ARG A 72 -3.64 -11.14 -3.81
N SER A 73 -4.63 -12.03 -3.79
CA SER A 73 -4.54 -13.32 -3.07
C SER A 73 -3.41 -14.22 -3.55
N ASP A 74 -2.96 -14.07 -4.79
CA ASP A 74 -1.81 -14.78 -5.38
C ASP A 74 -0.45 -14.15 -5.03
N GLY A 75 -0.43 -13.09 -4.20
CA GLY A 75 0.78 -12.38 -3.81
C GLY A 75 1.28 -11.35 -4.83
N THR A 76 0.60 -11.18 -5.96
CA THR A 76 0.98 -10.16 -6.94
C THR A 76 0.63 -8.76 -6.45
N PHE A 77 1.50 -7.80 -6.75
CA PHE A 77 1.28 -6.41 -6.39
C PHE A 77 0.03 -5.84 -7.09
N TRP A 78 -0.89 -5.30 -6.30
CA TRP A 78 -2.12 -4.68 -6.80
C TRP A 78 -2.03 -3.15 -6.76
N SER A 79 -1.72 -2.57 -5.61
CA SER A 79 -1.71 -1.11 -5.43
C SER A 79 -0.91 -0.71 -4.19
N ALA A 80 -0.60 0.57 -4.05
CA ALA A 80 -0.12 1.13 -2.79
C ALA A 80 -0.72 2.50 -2.54
N TRP A 81 -0.86 2.88 -1.27
CA TRP A 81 -1.63 4.08 -0.91
C TRP A 81 -1.30 4.60 0.49
N ASN A 82 -1.41 5.91 0.66
CA ASN A 82 -1.49 6.54 1.99
C ASN A 82 -2.96 6.64 2.39
N LEU A 83 -3.38 5.74 3.28
CA LEU A 83 -4.76 5.67 3.75
C LEU A 83 -5.09 6.88 4.63
N LYS A 84 -6.24 7.50 4.34
CA LYS A 84 -6.89 8.40 5.29
C LYS A 84 -7.38 7.58 6.49
N GLU A 85 -7.47 8.21 7.64
CA GLU A 85 -7.96 7.58 8.87
C GLU A 85 -9.28 6.82 8.67
N LYS A 86 -10.27 7.44 8.01
CA LYS A 86 -11.56 6.81 7.68
C LYS A 86 -11.41 5.54 6.82
N GLN A 87 -10.47 5.53 5.88
CA GLN A 87 -10.21 4.38 5.02
C GLN A 87 -9.58 3.24 5.83
N PHE A 88 -8.61 3.56 6.70
CA PHE A 88 -8.00 2.57 7.60
C PHE A 88 -9.03 1.98 8.58
N LEU A 89 -9.85 2.83 9.22
CA LEU A 89 -10.92 2.37 10.10
C LEU A 89 -11.93 1.46 9.38
N SER A 90 -12.28 1.80 8.14
CA SER A 90 -13.16 0.99 7.31
C SER A 90 -12.59 -0.42 7.04
N ILE A 91 -11.28 -0.51 6.80
CA ILE A 91 -10.60 -1.80 6.63
C ILE A 91 -10.68 -2.63 7.91
N ILE A 92 -10.28 -2.05 9.06
CA ILE A 92 -10.14 -2.84 10.29
C ILE A 92 -11.49 -3.16 10.96
N GLN A 93 -12.51 -2.32 10.78
CA GLN A 93 -13.82 -2.51 11.42
C GLN A 93 -14.82 -3.23 10.51
N LYS A 94 -14.74 -3.00 9.19
CA LYS A 94 -15.77 -3.42 8.25
C LYS A 94 -15.26 -4.37 7.17
N GLY A 95 -13.94 -4.53 7.03
CA GLY A 95 -13.34 -5.41 6.03
C GLY A 95 -13.46 -4.91 4.60
N PHE A 96 -13.58 -3.59 4.39
CA PHE A 96 -13.63 -3.01 3.04
C PHE A 96 -12.88 -1.68 2.92
N LEU A 97 -12.29 -1.46 1.75
CA LEU A 97 -11.66 -0.20 1.37
C LEU A 97 -12.49 0.52 0.30
N TRP A 98 -13.05 1.69 0.67
CA TRP A 98 -13.74 2.64 -0.21
C TRP A 98 -12.94 3.93 -0.40
N GLY A 99 -13.38 4.77 -1.35
CA GLY A 99 -12.81 6.09 -1.64
C GLY A 99 -12.85 7.03 -0.43
#